data_AF-A0AAE1ZG14-F1
#
_entry.id   AF-A0AAE1ZG14-F1
#
_cell.length_a   1.000
_cell.length_b   1.000
_cell.length_c   1.000
_cell.angle_alpha   90.00
_cell.angle_beta   90.00
_cell.angle_gamma   90.00
#
_symmetry.space_group_name_H-M   'P 1'
#
loop_
_entity.id
_entity.type
_entity.pdbx_description
1 polymer ?
#
loop_
_entity_poly.entity_id
_entity_poly.type
_entity_poly.pdbx_seq_one_letter_code
_entity_poly.pdbx_strand_id
1 'polypeptide(L)'
;MDNALKFIVISLFFLLSTLNTCHSRYYTRKPIRCHVCTDCNDENQEIVGECGGCKTTIKDERMNKTCVSTCNIVRRNVGTYCCSKDKCNSLSVGHMMYLMNTGRGTYYHLQSYLDD
;
A
#
# COMPACT_ATOMS: atom_id res chain seq x y z
N MET A 1 -38.21 -28.12 21.66
CA MET A 1 -37.04 -27.43 21.07
C MET A 1 -36.90 -26.10 21.79
N ASP A 2 -36.01 -26.06 22.79
CA ASP A 2 -35.91 -24.97 23.77
C ASP A 2 -35.64 -23.61 23.13
N ASN A 3 -36.27 -22.57 23.68
CA ASN A 3 -36.07 -21.18 23.28
C ASN A 3 -34.59 -20.76 23.33
N ALA A 4 -33.78 -21.42 24.18
CA ALA A 4 -32.33 -21.25 24.24
C ALA A 4 -31.61 -21.67 22.94
N LEU A 5 -32.04 -22.78 22.31
CA LEU A 5 -31.43 -23.28 21.07
C LEU A 5 -31.72 -22.32 19.90
N LYS A 6 -32.91 -21.72 19.86
CA LYS A 6 -33.27 -20.70 18.85
C LYS A 6 -32.41 -19.45 18.98
N PHE A 7 -32.15 -18.99 20.20
CA PHE A 7 -31.28 -17.84 20.45
C PHE A 7 -29.84 -18.09 20.00
N ILE A 8 -29.28 -19.27 20.31
CA ILE A 8 -27.91 -19.63 19.90
C ILE A 8 -27.76 -19.64 18.38
N VAL A 9 -28.74 -20.20 17.66
CA VAL A 9 -28.72 -20.27 16.19
C VAL A 9 -28.80 -18.88 15.56
N ILE A 10 -29.65 -17.99 16.08
CA ILE A 10 -29.77 -16.61 15.58
C ILE A 10 -28.47 -15.84 15.82
N SER A 11 -27.89 -15.94 17.03
CA SER A 11 -26.61 -15.28 17.36
C SER A 11 -25.46 -15.78 16.48
N LEU A 12 -25.37 -17.08 16.21
CA LEU A 12 -24.39 -17.66 15.28
C LEU A 12 -24.58 -17.13 13.85
N PHE A 13 -25.83 -17.01 13.39
CA PHE A 13 -26.14 -16.50 12.06
C PHE A 13 -25.73 -15.03 11.89
N PHE A 14 -25.95 -14.21 12.92
CA PHE A 14 -25.50 -12.81 12.94
C PHE A 14 -23.97 -12.71 12.97
N LEU A 15 -23.28 -13.51 13.79
CA LEU A 15 -21.82 -13.58 13.82
C LEU A 15 -21.23 -13.96 12.45
N LEU A 16 -21.76 -15.00 11.80
CA LEU A 16 -21.35 -15.43 10.46
C LEU A 16 -21.58 -14.34 9.41
N SER A 17 -22.72 -13.64 9.47
CA SER A 17 -23.03 -12.54 8.56
C SER A 17 -22.08 -11.35 8.73
N THR A 18 -21.70 -11.02 9.98
CA THR A 18 -20.70 -9.98 10.27
C THR A 18 -19.29 -10.37 9.83
N LEU A 19 -18.92 -11.65 9.95
CA LEU A 19 -17.62 -12.16 9.49
C LEU A 19 -17.49 -12.04 7.97
N ASN A 20 -18.55 -12.41 7.23
CA ASN A 20 -18.58 -12.34 5.77
C ASN A 20 -18.56 -10.90 5.23
N THR A 21 -19.17 -9.94 5.91
CA THR A 21 -19.15 -8.52 5.51
C THR A 21 -17.80 -7.86 5.75
N CYS A 22 -17.06 -8.25 6.79
CA CYS A 22 -15.67 -7.80 7.00
C CYS A 22 -14.72 -8.34 5.93
N HIS A 23 -14.88 -9.61 5.52
CA HIS A 23 -14.04 -10.21 4.49
C HIS A 23 -14.24 -9.57 3.11
N SER A 24 -15.50 -9.25 2.77
CA SER A 24 -15.82 -8.64 1.47
C SER A 24 -15.21 -7.25 1.27
N ARG A 25 -15.04 -6.44 2.34
CA ARG A 25 -14.44 -5.10 2.21
C ARG A 25 -12.93 -5.12 1.98
N TYR A 26 -12.24 -6.18 2.42
CA TYR A 26 -10.82 -6.37 2.15
C TYR A 26 -10.53 -6.70 0.67
N TYR A 27 -11.46 -7.40 0.01
CA TYR A 27 -11.30 -7.88 -1.37
C TYR A 27 -11.80 -6.92 -2.46
N THR A 28 -12.40 -5.78 -2.11
CA THR A 28 -12.93 -4.83 -3.10
C THR A 28 -11.92 -3.81 -3.62
N ARG A 29 -10.63 -3.88 -3.26
CA ARG A 29 -9.62 -3.08 -3.96
C ARG A 29 -9.23 -3.77 -5.24
N LYS A 30 -9.56 -3.15 -6.39
CA LYS A 30 -9.04 -3.60 -7.67
C LYS A 30 -7.51 -3.70 -7.57
N PRO A 31 -6.92 -4.82 -8.03
CA PRO A 31 -5.47 -4.94 -8.06
C PRO A 31 -4.86 -3.78 -8.85
N ILE A 32 -3.79 -3.20 -8.31
CA ILE A 32 -3.03 -2.12 -8.97
C ILE A 32 -1.72 -2.67 -9.51
N ARG A 33 -1.09 -1.93 -10.43
CA ARG A 33 0.27 -2.20 -10.89
C ARG A 33 1.26 -1.30 -10.17
N CYS A 34 2.45 -1.81 -9.90
CA CYS A 34 3.51 -1.09 -9.20
C CYS A 34 4.84 -1.25 -9.92
N HIS A 35 5.70 -0.23 -9.82
CA HIS A 35 7.11 -0.38 -10.18
C HIS A 35 7.82 -1.22 -9.10
N VAL A 36 8.67 -2.16 -9.50
CA VAL A 36 9.44 -3.05 -8.62
C VAL A 36 10.88 -3.10 -9.08
N CYS A 37 11.82 -2.98 -8.13
CA CYS A 37 13.25 -2.99 -8.39
C CYS A 37 14.03 -3.04 -7.07
N THR A 38 15.25 -3.55 -7.16
CA THR A 38 16.26 -3.44 -6.09
C THR A 38 17.35 -2.49 -6.56
N ASP A 39 17.72 -1.52 -5.72
CA ASP A 39 18.63 -0.42 -6.08
C ASP A 39 18.26 0.24 -7.42
N CYS A 40 17.07 0.83 -7.42
CA CYS A 40 16.35 1.28 -8.60
C CYS A 40 17.08 2.39 -9.36
N ASN A 41 17.21 2.21 -10.67
CA ASN A 41 17.60 3.20 -11.65
C ASN A 41 16.57 3.26 -12.80
N ASP A 42 16.81 4.06 -13.82
CA ASP A 42 15.88 4.20 -14.95
C ASP A 42 15.73 2.92 -15.79
N GLU A 43 16.69 1.99 -15.71
CA GLU A 43 16.78 0.82 -16.59
C GLU A 43 16.28 -0.48 -15.94
N ASN A 44 16.30 -0.59 -14.61
CA ASN A 44 16.04 -1.84 -13.89
C ASN A 44 14.64 -1.93 -13.24
N GLN A 45 13.71 -1.09 -13.66
CA GLN A 45 12.36 -1.06 -13.12
C GLN A 45 11.40 -1.95 -13.90
N GLU A 46 10.79 -2.90 -13.20
CA GLU A 46 9.74 -3.75 -13.75
C GLU A 46 8.37 -3.29 -13.26
N ILE A 47 7.32 -3.60 -14.03
CA ILE A 47 5.93 -3.32 -13.63
C ILE A 47 5.27 -4.65 -13.25
N VAL A 48 4.91 -4.78 -11.98
CA VAL A 48 4.22 -5.96 -11.44
C VAL A 48 2.77 -5.61 -11.15
N GLY A 49 1.84 -6.48 -11.56
CA GLY A 49 0.40 -6.34 -11.30
C GLY A 49 -0.04 -7.02 -10.00
N GLU A 50 -1.35 -7.07 -9.79
CA GLU A 50 -1.96 -7.81 -8.65
C GLU A 50 -1.53 -7.32 -7.26
N CYS A 51 -1.08 -6.07 -7.17
CA CYS A 51 -0.68 -5.46 -5.92
C CYS A 51 -1.89 -4.87 -5.17
N GLY A 52 -1.85 -4.90 -3.84
CA GLY A 52 -2.77 -4.10 -3.00
C GLY A 52 -2.19 -2.74 -2.57
N GLY A 53 -0.90 -2.51 -2.85
CA GLY A 53 -0.18 -1.26 -2.62
C GLY A 53 1.21 -1.28 -3.24
N CYS A 54 1.76 -0.10 -3.54
CA CYS A 54 3.14 0.07 -3.97
C CYS A 54 3.95 0.69 -2.84
N LYS A 55 5.13 0.11 -2.53
CA LYS A 55 6.01 0.59 -1.47
C LYS A 55 7.38 0.97 -2.05
N THR A 56 7.85 2.16 -1.69
CA THR A 56 9.21 2.64 -1.98
C THR A 56 9.96 2.80 -0.67
N THR A 57 11.19 2.31 -0.60
CA THR A 57 12.08 2.45 0.55
C THR A 57 13.39 3.06 0.09
N ILE A 58 13.93 4.00 0.84
CA ILE A 58 15.24 4.59 0.62
C ILE A 58 16.05 4.39 1.89
N LYS A 59 17.18 3.71 1.74
CA LYS A 59 18.11 3.43 2.82
C LYS A 59 19.52 3.47 2.25
N ASP A 60 20.43 4.15 2.93
CA ASP A 60 21.83 4.26 2.52
C ASP A 60 21.96 4.71 1.05
N GLU A 61 21.19 5.74 0.66
CA GLU A 61 21.10 6.28 -0.72
C GLU A 61 20.56 5.33 -1.80
N ARG A 62 20.23 4.09 -1.44
CA ARG A 62 19.64 3.10 -2.35
C ARG A 62 18.13 3.13 -2.32
N MET A 63 17.52 3.09 -3.50
CA MET A 63 16.07 3.06 -3.66
C MET A 63 15.61 1.63 -3.93
N ASN A 64 14.62 1.15 -3.19
CA ASN A 64 13.99 -0.15 -3.42
C ASN A 64 12.49 0.02 -3.61
N LYS A 65 11.91 -0.64 -4.60
CA LYS A 65 10.46 -0.62 -4.86
C LYS A 65 9.89 -2.01 -4.83
N THR A 66 8.75 -2.17 -4.15
CA THR A 66 8.12 -3.46 -3.91
C THR A 66 6.60 -3.38 -4.03
N CYS A 67 6.01 -4.47 -4.49
CA CYS A 67 4.58 -4.72 -4.47
C CYS A 67 4.19 -5.27 -3.08
N VAL A 68 3.14 -4.74 -2.46
CA VAL A 68 2.66 -5.20 -1.14
C VAL A 68 1.16 -5.53 -1.19
N SER A 69 0.72 -6.45 -0.32
CA SER A 69 -0.70 -6.84 -0.21
C SER A 69 -1.58 -5.75 0.37
N THR A 70 -1.05 -4.95 1.28
CA THR A 70 -1.77 -3.80 1.87
C THR A 70 -0.81 -2.67 2.14
N CYS A 71 -1.20 -1.48 1.72
CA CYS A 71 -0.52 -0.26 2.11
C CYS A 71 -1.10 0.26 3.44
N ASN A 72 -0.71 -0.38 4.54
CA ASN A 72 -0.92 0.25 5.84
C ASN A 72 0.05 1.41 5.89
N ILE A 73 -0.45 2.62 6.12
CA ILE A 73 0.34 3.85 6.21
C ILE A 73 1.31 3.68 7.40
N VAL A 74 2.42 2.99 7.16
CA VAL A 74 3.57 3.04 8.03
C VAL A 74 3.97 4.50 7.97
N ARG A 75 3.88 5.17 9.12
CA ARG A 75 4.30 6.55 9.38
C ARG A 75 5.35 6.97 8.35
N ARG A 76 5.17 8.14 7.73
CA ARG A 76 6.11 8.81 6.81
C ARG A 76 7.46 8.98 7.49
N ASN A 77 8.18 7.89 7.68
CA ASN A 77 9.54 7.86 8.13
C ASN A 77 10.34 8.28 6.91
N VAL A 78 11.25 9.21 7.13
CA VAL A 78 12.23 9.68 6.17
C VAL A 78 12.91 8.43 5.61
N GLY A 79 12.56 8.03 4.37
CA GLY A 79 13.02 6.78 3.75
C GLY A 79 11.99 5.67 3.52
N THR A 80 10.69 5.81 3.82
CA THR A 80 9.67 4.85 3.36
C THR A 80 8.37 5.54 2.96
N TYR A 81 7.84 5.16 1.80
CA TYR A 81 6.60 5.66 1.23
C TYR A 81 5.77 4.49 0.73
N CYS A 82 4.46 4.62 0.83
CA CYS A 82 3.54 3.63 0.33
C CYS A 82 2.30 4.31 -0.23
N CYS A 83 1.75 3.77 -1.32
CA CYS A 83 0.60 4.30 -2.03
C CYS A 83 -0.29 3.19 -2.60
N SER A 84 -1.50 3.53 -3.03
CA SER A 84 -2.51 2.57 -3.48
C SER A 84 -3.22 2.97 -4.79
N LYS A 85 -2.54 3.75 -5.63
CA LYS A 85 -2.98 4.08 -7.00
C LYS A 85 -2.11 3.31 -8.01
N ASP A 86 -2.60 3.09 -9.22
CA ASP A 86 -1.83 2.43 -10.28
C ASP A 86 -0.53 3.20 -10.58
N LYS A 87 0.61 2.50 -10.58
CA LYS A 87 1.97 3.03 -10.85
C LYS A 87 2.37 4.26 -10.02
N CYS A 88 1.78 4.41 -8.83
CA CYS A 88 1.99 5.58 -7.96
C CYS A 88 3.39 5.71 -7.37
N ASN A 89 4.22 4.67 -7.48
CA ASN A 89 5.60 4.67 -7.03
C ASN A 89 6.57 4.88 -8.19
N SER A 90 6.28 5.82 -9.09
CA SER A 90 7.14 6.19 -10.21
C SER A 90 8.54 6.63 -9.75
N LEU A 91 9.48 6.75 -10.69
CA LEU A 91 10.85 7.17 -10.37
C LEU A 91 10.91 8.62 -9.86
N SER A 92 10.03 9.51 -10.32
CA SER A 92 9.92 10.88 -9.80
C SER A 92 9.57 10.92 -8.31
N VAL A 93 8.62 10.09 -7.88
CA VAL A 93 8.27 9.93 -6.45
C VAL A 93 9.47 9.41 -5.66
N GLY A 94 10.17 8.41 -6.21
CA GLY A 94 11.39 7.88 -5.61
C GLY A 94 12.51 8.94 -5.48
N HIS A 95 12.76 9.72 -6.52
CA HIS A 95 13.77 10.77 -6.51
C HIS A 95 13.42 11.87 -5.50
N MET A 96 12.14 12.25 -5.41
CA MET A 96 11.69 13.22 -4.41
C MET A 96 11.91 12.71 -2.99
N MET A 97 11.61 11.43 -2.75
CA MET A 97 11.91 10.81 -1.47
C MET A 97 13.41 10.78 -1.16
N TYR A 98 14.26 10.58 -2.17
CA TYR A 98 15.71 10.60 -2.01
C TYR A 98 16.18 11.97 -1.55
N LEU A 99 15.68 13.04 -2.19
CA LEU A 99 15.99 14.41 -1.81
C LEU A 99 15.52 14.71 -0.39
N MET A 100 14.31 14.30 0.01
CA MET A 100 13.86 14.46 1.39
C MET A 100 14.72 13.67 2.39
N ASN A 101 15.15 12.45 2.03
CA ASN A 101 15.98 11.60 2.88
C ASN A 101 17.41 12.15 3.08
N THR A 102 17.94 12.85 2.08
CA THR A 102 19.26 13.49 2.11
C THR A 102 19.23 14.94 2.59
N GLY A 103 18.05 15.46 2.97
CA GLY A 103 17.87 16.87 3.37
C GLY A 103 17.95 17.88 2.22
N ARG A 104 17.95 17.41 0.97
CA ARG A 104 18.04 18.22 -0.26
C ARG A 104 16.68 18.56 -0.88
N GLY A 105 15.58 18.10 -0.29
CA GLY A 105 14.20 18.31 -0.76
C GLY A 105 13.25 18.64 0.40
N THR A 106 12.15 19.31 0.09
CA THR A 106 11.10 19.66 1.06
C THR A 106 9.83 18.83 0.85
N TYR A 107 9.05 18.64 1.91
CA TYR A 107 7.78 17.91 1.87
C TYR A 107 6.77 18.49 0.85
N TYR A 108 6.77 19.81 0.68
CA TYR A 108 5.91 20.51 -0.28
C TYR A 108 6.12 20.00 -1.71
N HIS A 109 7.36 19.66 -2.06
CA HIS A 109 7.65 19.12 -3.38
C HIS A 109 7.17 17.68 -3.54
N LEU A 110 7.05 16.88 -2.48
CA LEU A 110 6.47 15.53 -2.59
C LEU A 110 4.98 15.58 -2.88
N GLN A 111 4.24 16.45 -2.18
CA GLN A 111 2.79 16.54 -2.28
C GLN A 111 2.33 16.71 -3.74
N SER A 112 3.01 17.56 -4.52
CA SER A 112 2.68 17.77 -5.94
C SER A 112 2.82 16.51 -6.82
N TYR A 113 3.72 15.58 -6.48
CA TYR A 113 3.87 14.33 -7.24
C TYR A 113 2.92 13.21 -6.78
N LEU A 114 2.21 13.40 -5.66
CA LEU A 114 1.24 12.42 -5.15
C LEU A 114 -0.18 12.68 -5.64
N ASP A 115 -0.44 13.92 -6.05
CA ASP A 115 -1.77 14.39 -6.46
C ASP A 115 -2.02 14.23 -7.98
N ASP A 116 -0.97 14.02 -8.78
CA ASP A 116 -1.05 13.53 -10.17
C ASP A 116 -1.37 12.00 -10.24
#